data_AF-A0A1C4U725-F1
#
_entry.id   AF-A0A1C4U725-F1
#
_cell.length_a   1.000
_cell.length_b   1.000
_cell.length_c   1.000
_cell.angle_alpha   90.00
_cell.angle_beta   90.00
_cell.angle_gamma   90.00
#
_symmetry.space_group_name_H-M   'P 1'
#
loop_
_entity.id
_entity.type
_entity.pdbx_description
1 polymer ?
#
loop_
_entity_poly.entity_id
_entity_poly.type
_entity_poly.pdbx_seq_one_letter_code
_entity_poly.pdbx_strand_id
1 'polypeptide(L)'
;MTSGGLRRDELAAFLRTRRARLRPAEVGLPEGERRRTPGLRRQEVAQLAGMSIDYYIRLEQGRGPHPSRQVLASMARALLLSRDEREYLFRLAGENPPPTAGPSREVTPGLRHLLDAMTETPAYLVDAAYHVLAWNRMATYFLGDLAAVPEAERNMIRWTFRQPVTEGHWTDADARRFVHSTVADLRAAYGRYPADAGGVPPDRRARRLLTSLKALCLRVKTMTLRHNARRDMTRRTAGSAQLGR
;
A
#
# COMPACT_ATOMS: atom_id res chain seq x y z
N MET A 1 27.62 7.14 -20.47
CA MET A 1 26.75 5.95 -20.30
C MET A 1 27.57 4.86 -19.63
N THR A 2 27.66 4.87 -18.29
CA THR A 2 28.41 3.85 -17.54
C THR A 2 27.49 2.67 -17.27
N SER A 3 27.53 1.67 -18.16
CA SER A 3 27.08 0.31 -17.86
C SER A 3 28.00 -0.25 -16.78
N GLY A 4 27.68 0.00 -15.50
CA GLY A 4 28.40 -0.61 -14.38
C GLY A 4 28.16 -2.11 -14.41
N GLY A 5 29.22 -2.93 -14.40
CA GLY A 5 29.10 -4.38 -14.42
C GLY A 5 28.31 -4.95 -13.23
N LEU A 6 27.86 -6.20 -13.36
CA LEU A 6 27.14 -6.95 -12.33
C LEU A 6 27.90 -6.98 -10.99
N ARG A 7 27.32 -6.35 -9.95
CA ARG A 7 27.82 -6.34 -8.57
C ARG A 7 27.22 -7.51 -7.79
N ARG A 8 27.81 -8.69 -7.96
CA ARG A 8 27.27 -9.97 -7.48
C ARG A 8 27.04 -10.04 -5.97
N ASP A 9 28.02 -9.62 -5.18
CA ASP A 9 27.94 -9.72 -3.72
C ASP A 9 26.90 -8.74 -3.14
N GLU A 10 26.86 -7.52 -3.68
CA GLU A 10 25.83 -6.53 -3.33
C GLU A 10 24.43 -7.00 -3.73
N LEU A 11 24.28 -7.60 -4.92
CA LEU A 11 23.01 -8.20 -5.37
C LEU A 11 22.56 -9.31 -4.42
N ALA A 12 23.46 -10.22 -4.06
CA ALA A 12 23.16 -11.31 -3.14
C ALA A 12 22.76 -10.79 -1.75
N ALA A 13 23.51 -9.83 -1.20
CA ALA A 13 23.20 -9.21 0.09
C ALA A 13 21.85 -8.47 0.07
N PHE A 14 21.56 -7.76 -1.02
CA PHE A 14 20.30 -7.07 -1.22
C PHE A 14 19.12 -8.06 -1.25
N LEU A 15 19.19 -9.13 -2.05
CA LEU A 15 18.13 -10.14 -2.13
C LEU A 15 17.86 -10.80 -0.77
N ARG A 16 18.90 -11.17 -0.02
CA ARG A 16 18.76 -11.76 1.33
C ARG A 16 18.02 -10.82 2.28
N THR A 17 18.38 -9.54 2.27
CA THR A 17 17.78 -8.52 3.14
C THR A 17 16.30 -8.32 2.81
N ARG A 18 15.96 -8.24 1.51
CA ARG A 18 14.59 -8.04 1.06
C ARG A 18 13.71 -9.24 1.36
N ARG A 19 14.23 -10.45 1.16
CA ARG A 19 13.53 -11.70 1.51
C ARG A 19 13.26 -11.81 3.01
N ALA A 20 14.24 -11.46 3.85
CA ALA A 20 14.10 -11.55 5.30
C ALA A 20 13.07 -10.57 5.88
N ARG A 21 12.78 -9.46 5.16
CA ARG A 21 11.84 -8.42 5.58
C ARG A 21 10.37 -8.79 5.39
N LEU A 22 10.04 -9.58 4.36
CA LEU A 22 8.65 -9.86 3.99
C LEU A 22 8.09 -11.07 4.72
N ARG A 23 6.88 -10.93 5.25
CA ARG A 23 6.09 -12.03 5.80
C ARG A 23 5.29 -12.72 4.70
N PRO A 24 4.97 -14.03 4.86
CA PRO A 24 4.12 -14.77 3.92
C PRO A 24 2.77 -14.10 3.66
N ALA A 25 2.12 -13.59 4.70
CA ALA A 25 0.83 -12.93 4.58
C ALA A 25 0.87 -11.68 3.67
N GLU A 26 2.01 -10.96 3.65
CA GLU A 26 2.18 -9.75 2.82
C GLU A 26 2.21 -10.07 1.32
N VAL A 27 2.47 -11.34 0.95
CA VAL A 27 2.53 -11.83 -0.43
C VAL A 27 1.41 -12.84 -0.74
N GLY A 28 0.39 -12.94 0.12
CA GLY A 28 -0.77 -13.81 -0.09
C GLY A 28 -0.51 -15.30 0.17
N LEU A 29 0.57 -15.64 0.89
CA LEU A 29 0.87 -17.01 1.30
C LEU A 29 0.39 -17.27 2.74
N PRO A 30 -0.03 -18.50 3.07
CA PRO A 30 -0.48 -18.85 4.41
C PRO A 30 0.66 -18.78 5.44
N GLU A 31 0.36 -18.19 6.61
CA GLU A 31 1.23 -18.23 7.77
C GLU A 31 1.20 -19.65 8.39
N GLY A 32 2.11 -20.53 7.95
CA GLY A 32 2.20 -21.88 8.51
C GLY A 32 2.52 -21.90 10.01
N GLU A 33 2.01 -22.92 10.73
CA GLU A 33 1.83 -22.93 12.20
C GLU A 33 3.11 -22.87 13.07
N ARG A 34 4.31 -23.12 12.55
CA ARG A 34 5.58 -23.01 13.30
C ARG A 34 6.75 -22.63 12.38
N ARG A 35 7.04 -21.33 12.24
CA ARG A 35 8.20 -20.84 11.47
C ARG A 35 9.33 -20.36 12.39
N ARG A 36 10.53 -20.93 12.22
CA ARG A 36 11.78 -20.42 12.86
C ARG A 36 12.30 -19.14 12.22
N THR A 37 11.89 -18.82 11.00
CA THR A 37 12.33 -17.62 10.28
C THR A 37 11.10 -16.76 9.98
N PRO A 38 11.08 -15.47 10.40
CA PRO A 38 9.92 -14.60 10.20
C PRO A 38 9.73 -14.17 8.73
N GLY A 39 10.80 -14.20 7.92
CA GLY A 39 10.77 -13.80 6.52
C GLY A 39 10.40 -14.93 5.54
N LEU A 40 10.33 -14.59 4.25
CA LEU A 40 10.08 -15.56 3.17
C LEU A 40 11.20 -16.60 3.06
N ARG A 41 10.82 -17.83 2.72
CA ARG A 41 11.74 -18.91 2.34
C ARG A 41 12.18 -18.73 0.89
N ARG A 42 13.33 -19.30 0.54
CA ARG A 42 13.86 -19.25 -0.84
C ARG A 42 12.89 -19.86 -1.86
N GLN A 43 12.26 -20.97 -1.49
CA GLN A 43 11.25 -21.64 -2.31
C GLN A 43 10.04 -20.74 -2.58
N GLU A 44 9.58 -20.00 -1.56
CA GLU A 44 8.43 -19.09 -1.68
C GLU A 44 8.74 -17.94 -2.65
N VAL A 45 9.94 -17.35 -2.57
CA VAL A 45 10.36 -16.31 -3.51
C VAL A 45 10.48 -16.87 -4.93
N ALA A 46 11.08 -18.05 -5.09
CA ALA A 46 11.23 -18.70 -6.39
C ALA A 46 9.87 -18.98 -7.04
N GLN A 47 8.90 -19.48 -6.26
CA GLN A 47 7.52 -19.69 -6.68
C GLN A 47 6.85 -18.38 -7.11
N LEU A 48 6.90 -17.34 -6.26
CA LEU A 48 6.30 -16.03 -6.56
C LEU A 48 6.92 -15.34 -7.79
N ALA A 49 8.21 -15.59 -8.03
CA ALA A 49 8.94 -15.00 -9.15
C ALA A 49 8.92 -15.87 -10.42
N GLY A 50 8.28 -17.05 -10.40
CA GLY A 50 8.20 -17.96 -11.54
C GLY A 50 9.56 -18.47 -12.01
N MET A 51 10.47 -18.79 -11.09
CA MET A 51 11.82 -19.29 -11.39
C MET A 51 12.17 -20.54 -10.57
N SER A 52 13.21 -21.26 -10.96
CA SER A 52 13.66 -22.41 -10.18
C SER A 52 14.30 -21.98 -8.85
N ILE A 53 14.11 -22.80 -7.82
CA ILE A 53 14.69 -22.56 -6.49
C ILE A 53 16.23 -22.51 -6.55
N ASP A 54 16.85 -23.39 -7.33
CA ASP A 54 18.31 -23.44 -7.49
C ASP A 54 18.87 -22.20 -8.18
N TYR A 55 18.11 -21.61 -9.11
CA TYR A 55 18.47 -20.35 -9.72
C TYR A 55 18.48 -19.22 -8.68
N TYR A 56 17.43 -19.12 -7.86
CA TYR A 56 17.37 -18.13 -6.79
C TYR A 56 18.44 -18.33 -5.72
N ILE A 57 18.74 -19.58 -5.33
CA ILE A 57 19.82 -19.90 -4.39
C ILE A 57 21.17 -19.40 -4.93
N ARG A 58 21.48 -19.65 -6.21
CA ARG A 58 22.73 -19.17 -6.82
C ARG A 58 22.83 -17.66 -6.81
N LEU A 59 21.76 -16.94 -7.15
CA LEU A 59 21.71 -15.49 -7.05
C LEU A 59 21.95 -14.99 -5.62
N GLU A 60 21.27 -15.60 -4.63
CA GLU A 60 21.51 -15.30 -3.21
C GLU A 60 22.90 -15.72 -2.72
N GLN A 61 23.68 -16.48 -3.48
CA GLN A 61 25.08 -16.83 -3.17
C GLN A 61 26.09 -15.96 -3.91
N GLY A 62 25.65 -15.00 -4.74
CA GLY A 62 26.54 -14.22 -5.61
C GLY A 62 27.08 -15.03 -6.79
N ARG A 63 26.48 -16.19 -7.09
CA ARG A 63 26.93 -17.13 -8.14
C ARG A 63 25.94 -17.16 -9.30
N GLY A 64 26.37 -17.79 -10.40
CA GLY A 64 25.48 -18.10 -11.53
C GLY A 64 25.46 -17.02 -12.64
N PRO A 65 24.55 -17.18 -13.61
CA PRO A 65 24.50 -16.32 -14.79
C PRO A 65 24.00 -14.92 -14.46
N HIS A 66 24.23 -13.99 -15.37
CA HIS A 66 23.68 -12.64 -15.29
C HIS A 66 22.15 -12.70 -15.39
N PRO A 67 21.39 -12.16 -14.42
CA PRO A 67 19.93 -12.19 -14.48
C PRO A 67 19.42 -11.30 -15.61
N SER A 68 18.46 -11.79 -16.38
CA SER A 68 17.82 -11.01 -17.45
C SER A 68 16.90 -9.93 -16.87
N ARG A 69 16.57 -8.91 -17.67
CA ARG A 69 15.61 -7.86 -17.28
C ARG A 69 14.25 -8.41 -16.82
N GLN A 70 13.78 -9.49 -17.45
CA GLN A 70 12.53 -10.18 -17.09
C GLN A 70 12.63 -10.86 -15.71
N VAL A 71 13.78 -11.49 -15.41
CA VAL A 71 14.06 -12.10 -14.12
C VAL A 71 14.13 -11.03 -13.02
N LEU A 72 14.82 -9.90 -13.28
CA LEU A 72 14.89 -8.77 -12.36
C LEU A 72 13.50 -8.17 -12.08
N ALA A 73 12.67 -7.99 -13.12
CA ALA A 73 11.30 -7.52 -12.97
C ALA A 73 10.42 -8.49 -12.16
N SER A 74 10.61 -9.80 -12.33
CA SER A 74 9.86 -10.82 -11.59
C SER A 74 10.29 -10.89 -10.13
N MET A 75 11.59 -10.76 -9.83
CA MET A 75 12.07 -10.63 -8.45
C MET A 75 11.57 -9.35 -7.79
N ALA A 76 11.55 -8.22 -8.51
CA ALA A 76 11.03 -6.97 -7.97
C ALA A 76 9.55 -7.07 -7.57
N ARG A 77 8.73 -7.78 -8.36
CA ARG A 77 7.33 -8.06 -8.02
C ARG A 77 7.20 -9.02 -6.83
N ALA A 78 7.92 -10.15 -6.87
CA ALA A 78 7.86 -11.18 -5.82
C ALA A 78 8.31 -10.66 -4.44
N LEU A 79 9.28 -9.74 -4.42
CA LEU A 79 9.80 -9.12 -3.21
C LEU A 79 9.15 -7.76 -2.90
N LEU A 80 8.03 -7.43 -3.56
CA LEU A 80 7.29 -6.18 -3.34
C LEU A 80 8.20 -4.94 -3.27
N LEU A 81 9.25 -4.90 -4.10
CA LEU A 81 10.28 -3.86 -4.02
C LEU A 81 9.68 -2.50 -4.34
N SER A 82 10.13 -1.48 -3.60
CA SER A 82 9.85 -0.10 -3.99
C SER A 82 10.54 0.26 -5.32
N ARG A 83 10.20 1.39 -5.93
CA ARG A 83 10.90 1.87 -7.13
C ARG A 83 12.40 2.04 -6.88
N ASP A 84 12.81 2.69 -5.79
CA ASP A 84 14.24 2.91 -5.50
C ASP A 84 14.98 1.58 -5.32
N GLU A 85 14.31 0.62 -4.68
CA GLU A 85 14.81 -0.74 -4.48
C GLU A 85 14.87 -1.52 -5.79
N ARG A 86 13.90 -1.35 -6.68
CA ARG A 86 13.90 -1.90 -8.05
C ARG A 86 15.00 -1.25 -8.89
N GLU A 87 15.12 0.07 -8.90
CA GLU A 87 16.18 0.78 -9.62
C GLU A 87 17.56 0.38 -9.10
N TYR A 88 17.69 0.21 -7.79
CA TYR A 88 18.91 -0.31 -7.19
C TYR A 88 19.16 -1.77 -7.61
N LEU A 89 18.15 -2.65 -7.58
CA LEU A 89 18.26 -4.03 -8.07
C LEU A 89 18.77 -4.09 -9.51
N PHE A 90 18.20 -3.29 -10.42
CA PHE A 90 18.64 -3.22 -11.80
C PHE A 90 20.08 -2.71 -11.92
N ARG A 91 20.45 -1.65 -11.18
CA ARG A 91 21.83 -1.12 -11.14
C ARG A 91 22.85 -2.08 -10.50
N LEU A 92 22.45 -2.91 -9.56
CA LEU A 92 23.29 -3.98 -9.01
C LEU A 92 23.51 -5.07 -10.04
N ALA A 93 22.50 -5.34 -10.85
CA ALA A 93 22.56 -6.26 -11.98
C ALA A 93 23.24 -5.66 -13.22
N GLY A 94 23.74 -4.42 -13.18
CA GLY A 94 24.34 -3.76 -14.36
C GLY A 94 23.35 -3.44 -15.50
N GLU A 95 22.06 -3.43 -15.19
CA GLU A 95 20.97 -3.14 -16.12
C GLU A 95 20.38 -1.75 -15.87
N ASN A 96 19.89 -1.11 -16.92
CA ASN A 96 19.11 0.12 -16.77
C ASN A 96 17.65 -0.20 -16.40
N PRO A 97 17.12 0.38 -15.29
CA PRO A 97 15.75 0.13 -14.88
C PRO A 97 14.76 0.61 -15.95
N PRO A 98 13.79 -0.22 -16.35
CA PRO A 98 12.72 0.23 -17.23
C PRO A 98 11.92 1.35 -16.55
N PRO A 99 11.43 2.36 -17.29
CA PRO A 99 10.53 3.36 -16.75
C PRO A 99 9.37 2.68 -16.03
N THR A 100 9.07 3.15 -14.82
CA THR A 100 7.98 2.56 -14.02
C THR A 100 6.68 3.16 -14.54
N ALA A 101 5.88 2.43 -15.31
CA ALA A 101 4.54 2.92 -15.66
C ALA A 101 3.75 3.19 -14.36
N GLY A 102 2.98 4.28 -14.33
CA GLY A 102 2.11 4.62 -13.21
C GLY A 102 1.08 3.51 -12.92
N PRO A 103 0.30 3.63 -11.84
CA PRO A 103 -0.77 2.68 -11.57
C PRO A 103 -1.73 2.65 -12.76
N SER A 104 -2.18 1.45 -13.15
CA SER A 104 -3.16 1.33 -14.23
C SER A 104 -4.42 2.11 -13.86
N ARG A 105 -4.89 2.92 -14.81
CA ARG A 105 -6.14 3.70 -14.71
C ARG A 105 -7.23 3.13 -15.62
N GLU A 106 -6.95 2.01 -16.26
CA GLU A 106 -7.85 1.39 -17.21
C GLU A 106 -9.03 0.74 -16.48
N VAL A 107 -10.24 1.11 -16.88
CA VAL A 107 -11.48 0.47 -16.42
C VAL A 107 -11.98 -0.41 -17.55
N THR A 108 -11.84 -1.72 -17.38
CA THR A 108 -12.29 -2.69 -18.39
C THR A 108 -13.82 -2.69 -18.51
N PRO A 109 -14.38 -3.08 -19.67
CA PRO A 109 -15.83 -3.16 -19.85
C PRO A 109 -16.51 -4.08 -18.82
N GLY A 110 -15.87 -5.19 -18.44
CA GLY A 110 -16.40 -6.10 -17.42
C GLY A 110 -16.48 -5.47 -16.03
N LEU A 111 -15.47 -4.69 -15.63
CA LEU A 111 -15.50 -3.95 -14.36
C LEU A 111 -16.58 -2.87 -14.37
N ARG A 112 -16.78 -2.19 -15.50
CA ARG A 112 -17.86 -1.23 -15.65
C ARG A 112 -19.24 -1.89 -15.57
N HIS A 113 -19.42 -3.02 -16.24
CA HIS A 113 -20.68 -3.77 -16.18
C HIS A 113 -21.00 -4.25 -14.76
N LEU A 114 -20.01 -4.79 -14.04
CA LEU A 114 -20.16 -5.17 -12.63
C LEU A 114 -20.57 -3.98 -11.76
N LEU A 115 -19.93 -2.83 -11.99
CA LEU A 115 -20.21 -1.60 -11.26
C LEU A 115 -21.65 -1.12 -11.48
N ASP A 116 -22.10 -1.13 -12.73
CA ASP A 116 -23.44 -0.71 -13.14
C ASP A 116 -24.53 -1.69 -12.66
N ALA A 117 -24.21 -2.99 -12.53
CA ALA A 117 -25.13 -4.00 -12.02
C ALA A 117 -25.42 -3.87 -10.51
N MET A 118 -24.56 -3.17 -9.75
CA MET A 118 -24.79 -2.91 -8.32
C MET A 118 -25.74 -1.72 -8.15
N THR A 119 -27.03 -1.92 -8.36
CA THR A 119 -28.03 -0.84 -8.36
C THR A 119 -28.46 -0.38 -6.96
N GLU A 120 -28.26 -1.20 -5.93
CA GLU A 120 -28.69 -0.90 -4.55
C GLU A 120 -27.51 -0.66 -3.59
N THR A 121 -26.28 -0.94 -4.03
CA THR A 121 -25.07 -0.84 -3.19
C THR A 121 -24.15 0.23 -3.73
N PRO A 122 -23.78 1.28 -2.96
CA PRO A 122 -22.78 2.25 -3.38
C PRO A 122 -21.44 1.58 -3.68
N ALA A 123 -20.90 1.79 -4.88
CA ALA A 123 -19.65 1.18 -5.31
C ALA A 123 -18.82 2.11 -6.20
N TYR A 124 -17.50 2.00 -6.08
CA TYR A 124 -16.54 2.78 -6.84
C TYR A 124 -15.23 2.01 -7.05
N LEU A 125 -14.49 2.38 -8.08
CA LEU A 125 -13.18 1.85 -8.42
C LEU A 125 -12.10 2.90 -8.19
N VAL A 126 -10.97 2.47 -7.64
CA VAL A 126 -9.80 3.34 -7.45
C VAL A 126 -8.52 2.75 -8.00
N ASP A 127 -7.59 3.60 -8.43
CA ASP A 127 -6.21 3.19 -8.71
C ASP A 127 -5.44 2.92 -7.40
N ALA A 128 -4.19 2.43 -7.52
CA ALA A 128 -3.36 2.16 -6.35
C ALA A 128 -3.05 3.42 -5.51
N ALA A 129 -3.16 4.61 -6.10
CA ALA A 129 -3.03 5.89 -5.41
C ALA A 129 -4.37 6.46 -4.90
N TYR A 130 -5.43 5.64 -4.92
CA TYR A 130 -6.79 5.97 -4.50
C TYR A 130 -7.48 7.07 -5.34
N HIS A 131 -7.05 7.31 -6.58
CA HIS A 131 -7.81 8.13 -7.52
C HIS A 131 -9.04 7.37 -7.98
N VAL A 132 -10.20 8.03 -7.99
CA VAL A 132 -11.45 7.40 -8.41
C VAL A 132 -11.47 7.29 -9.93
N LEU A 133 -11.60 6.06 -10.43
CA LEU A 133 -11.61 5.74 -11.86
C LEU A 133 -13.03 5.60 -12.41
N ALA A 134 -13.94 5.06 -11.60
CA ALA A 134 -15.36 4.92 -11.94
C ALA A 134 -16.19 4.77 -10.66
N TRP A 135 -17.49 5.03 -10.75
CA TRP A 135 -18.45 4.85 -9.66
C TRP A 135 -19.83 4.54 -10.25
N ASN A 136 -20.67 3.85 -9.48
CA ASN A 136 -22.06 3.60 -9.87
C ASN A 136 -22.98 4.76 -9.45
N ARG A 137 -24.23 4.72 -9.91
CA ARG A 137 -25.24 5.73 -9.56
C ARG A 137 -25.45 5.84 -8.04
N MET A 138 -25.42 4.74 -7.30
CA MET A 138 -25.61 4.79 -5.84
C MET A 138 -24.49 5.51 -5.10
N ALA A 139 -23.26 5.45 -5.62
CA ALA A 139 -22.12 6.12 -5.03
C ALA A 139 -22.24 7.65 -5.06
N THR A 140 -23.03 8.26 -5.95
CA THR A 140 -23.20 9.72 -5.97
C THR A 140 -24.00 10.22 -4.76
N TYR A 141 -24.91 9.42 -4.21
CA TYR A 141 -25.63 9.77 -2.99
C TYR A 141 -24.74 9.69 -1.75
N PHE A 142 -23.74 8.82 -1.77
CA PHE A 142 -22.80 8.64 -0.67
C PHE A 142 -21.60 9.60 -0.75
N LEU A 143 -21.01 9.76 -1.93
CA LEU A 143 -19.79 10.54 -2.16
C LEU A 143 -20.08 11.98 -2.63
N GLY A 144 -21.33 12.29 -2.94
CA GLY A 144 -21.69 13.52 -3.65
C GLY A 144 -21.38 13.43 -5.15
N ASP A 145 -21.56 14.55 -5.84
CA ASP A 145 -21.32 14.63 -7.28
C ASP A 145 -19.80 14.65 -7.59
N LEU A 146 -19.23 13.46 -7.75
CA LEU A 146 -17.84 13.30 -8.20
C LEU A 146 -17.63 13.77 -9.64
N ALA A 147 -18.67 13.84 -10.48
CA ALA A 147 -18.54 14.35 -11.84
C ALA A 147 -18.22 15.85 -11.85
N ALA A 148 -18.78 16.60 -10.90
CA ALA A 148 -18.49 18.02 -10.69
C ALA A 148 -17.08 18.30 -10.14
N VAL A 149 -16.39 17.29 -9.60
CA VAL A 149 -15.00 17.42 -9.12
C VAL A 149 -14.03 17.21 -10.29
N PRO A 150 -13.01 18.07 -10.48
CA PRO A 150 -11.97 17.84 -11.49
C PRO A 150 -11.29 16.48 -11.31
N GLU A 151 -10.99 15.76 -12.39
CA GLU A 151 -10.43 14.39 -12.33
C GLU A 151 -9.17 14.30 -11.46
N ALA A 152 -8.28 15.30 -11.57
CA ALA A 152 -7.05 15.39 -10.77
C ALA A 152 -7.30 15.58 -9.26
N GLU A 153 -8.52 15.92 -8.85
CA GLU A 153 -8.94 16.09 -7.47
C GLU A 153 -9.80 14.94 -6.94
N ARG A 154 -10.25 14.02 -7.81
CA ARG A 154 -11.02 12.83 -7.44
C ARG A 154 -10.14 11.78 -6.77
N ASN A 155 -9.90 11.97 -5.47
CA ASN A 155 -9.13 11.03 -4.66
C ASN A 155 -9.91 10.68 -3.39
N MET A 156 -10.16 9.39 -3.15
CA MET A 156 -11.03 8.98 -2.06
C MET A 156 -10.51 9.37 -0.69
N ILE A 157 -9.20 9.31 -0.48
CA ILE A 157 -8.60 9.72 0.79
C ILE A 157 -8.85 11.21 1.02
N ARG A 158 -8.62 12.05 0.00
CA ARG A 158 -8.91 13.49 0.09
C ARG A 158 -10.37 13.76 0.39
N TRP A 159 -11.28 13.04 -0.26
CA TRP A 159 -12.71 13.14 0.01
C TRP A 159 -13.01 12.83 1.48
N THR A 160 -12.50 11.71 2.00
CA THR A 160 -12.66 11.30 3.40
C THR A 160 -12.14 12.36 4.36
N PHE A 161 -11.04 13.05 4.02
CA PHE A 161 -10.46 14.14 4.80
C PHE A 161 -11.24 15.46 4.76
N ARG A 162 -12.06 15.68 3.73
CA ARG A 162 -12.91 16.87 3.62
C ARG A 162 -14.20 16.73 4.41
N GLN A 163 -14.60 15.52 4.79
CA GLN A 163 -15.81 15.28 5.57
C GLN A 163 -15.65 15.80 7.02
N PRO A 164 -16.66 16.48 7.58
CA PRO A 164 -16.64 16.90 8.97
C PRO A 164 -16.54 15.68 9.89
N VAL A 165 -15.54 15.70 10.78
CA VAL A 165 -15.32 14.66 11.79
C VAL A 165 -16.41 14.79 12.87
N THR A 166 -17.58 14.22 12.63
CA THR A 166 -18.59 14.04 13.69
C THR A 166 -18.10 13.00 14.70
N GLU A 167 -18.26 13.29 15.99
CA GLU A 167 -17.58 12.60 17.10
C GLU A 167 -17.91 11.08 17.23
N GLY A 168 -18.86 10.55 16.44
CA GLY A 168 -19.35 9.17 16.53
C GLY A 168 -18.73 8.16 15.54
N HIS A 169 -18.34 8.56 14.33
CA HIS A 169 -17.97 7.58 13.28
C HIS A 169 -16.49 7.21 13.27
N TRP A 170 -15.61 8.09 13.76
CA TRP A 170 -14.15 7.83 13.82
C TRP A 170 -13.68 7.20 15.13
N THR A 171 -14.57 7.06 16.13
CA THR A 171 -14.24 6.48 17.44
C THR A 171 -14.41 4.96 17.47
N ASP A 172 -14.98 4.37 16.42
CA ASP A 172 -15.14 2.93 16.25
C ASP A 172 -13.81 2.23 15.97
N ALA A 173 -13.63 1.02 16.51
CA ALA A 173 -12.47 0.18 16.28
C ALA A 173 -12.30 -0.15 14.79
N ASP A 174 -13.41 -0.31 14.06
CA ASP A 174 -13.41 -0.59 12.63
C ASP A 174 -12.93 0.62 11.80
N ALA A 175 -13.32 1.84 12.19
CA ALA A 175 -12.83 3.06 11.56
C ALA A 175 -11.31 3.21 11.74
N ARG A 176 -10.77 2.83 12.91
CA ARG A 176 -9.32 2.83 13.16
C ARG A 176 -8.60 1.79 12.30
N ARG A 177 -9.17 0.59 12.19
CA ARG A 177 -8.61 -0.48 11.36
C ARG A 177 -8.57 -0.05 9.89
N PHE A 178 -9.66 0.55 9.40
CA PHE A 178 -9.75 1.11 8.05
C PHE A 178 -8.68 2.18 7.78
N VAL A 179 -8.50 3.15 8.70
CA VAL A 179 -7.44 4.17 8.56
C VAL A 179 -6.06 3.53 8.51
N HIS A 180 -5.79 2.56 9.39
CA HIS A 180 -4.50 1.88 9.42
C HIS A 180 -4.23 1.08 8.13
N SER A 181 -5.23 0.35 7.60
CA SER A 181 -5.10 -0.37 6.33
C SER A 181 -4.90 0.58 5.16
N THR A 182 -5.69 1.65 5.05
CA THR A 182 -5.54 2.65 3.99
C THR A 182 -4.16 3.33 4.02
N VAL A 183 -3.62 3.65 5.20
CA VAL A 183 -2.25 4.18 5.35
C VAL A 183 -1.21 3.16 4.89
N ALA A 184 -1.39 1.88 5.22
CA ALA A 184 -0.48 0.82 4.81
C ALA A 184 -0.51 0.62 3.28
N ASP A 185 -1.71 0.56 2.68
CA ASP A 185 -1.92 0.45 1.24
C ASP A 185 -1.29 1.61 0.49
N LEU A 186 -1.47 2.84 0.98
CA LEU A 186 -0.85 4.02 0.39
C LEU A 186 0.67 3.98 0.48
N ARG A 187 1.23 3.57 1.62
CA ARG A 187 2.69 3.43 1.74
C ARG A 187 3.21 2.39 0.75
N ALA A 188 2.50 1.27 0.59
CA ALA A 188 2.86 0.25 -0.38
C ALA A 188 2.74 0.78 -1.81
N ALA A 189 1.65 1.48 -2.14
CA ALA A 189 1.41 2.06 -3.46
C ALA A 189 2.38 3.18 -3.81
N TYR A 190 2.71 4.09 -2.88
CA TYR A 190 3.73 5.12 -3.07
C TYR A 190 5.13 4.52 -3.19
N GLY A 191 5.41 3.42 -2.48
CA GLY A 191 6.63 2.64 -2.69
C GLY A 191 6.69 2.05 -4.11
N ARG A 192 5.55 1.55 -4.60
CA ARG A 192 5.42 0.87 -5.91
C ARG A 192 5.35 1.85 -7.10
N TYR A 193 4.78 3.04 -6.91
CA TYR A 193 4.51 4.06 -7.93
C TYR A 193 4.78 5.50 -7.42
N PRO A 194 6.04 5.93 -7.31
CA PRO A 194 6.34 7.32 -6.95
C PRO A 194 6.05 8.28 -8.11
N ALA A 195 5.71 9.52 -7.75
CA ALA A 195 5.03 10.52 -8.59
C ALA A 195 5.70 10.89 -9.93
N ASP A 196 6.98 10.55 -10.13
CA ASP A 196 7.77 11.02 -11.27
C ASP A 196 7.75 10.07 -12.48
N ALA A 197 6.88 9.07 -12.52
CA ALA A 197 7.04 7.93 -13.41
C ALA A 197 6.06 7.83 -14.61
N GLY A 198 5.23 8.85 -14.87
CA GLY A 198 4.35 8.76 -16.03
C GLY A 198 3.71 10.07 -16.43
N GLY A 199 4.49 11.02 -16.97
CA GLY A 199 4.01 12.17 -17.76
C GLY A 199 3.02 13.15 -17.09
N VAL A 200 2.49 12.81 -15.91
CA VAL A 200 1.67 13.65 -15.06
C VAL A 200 2.67 14.41 -14.18
N PRO A 201 2.68 15.75 -14.22
CA PRO A 201 3.66 16.55 -13.48
C PRO A 201 3.64 16.19 -11.99
N PRO A 202 4.79 16.27 -11.30
CA PRO A 202 4.98 15.79 -9.95
C PRO A 202 3.87 16.33 -9.07
N ASP A 203 3.04 15.44 -8.52
CA ASP A 203 2.01 15.88 -7.61
C ASP A 203 2.71 16.32 -6.31
N ARG A 204 3.07 17.61 -6.21
CA ARG A 204 3.43 18.29 -4.94
C ARG A 204 2.37 18.00 -3.86
N ARG A 205 1.18 17.52 -4.26
CA ARG A 205 0.06 17.13 -3.41
C ARG A 205 0.12 15.67 -2.88
N ALA A 206 0.98 14.78 -3.39
CA ALA A 206 1.22 13.45 -2.79
C ALA A 206 2.01 13.53 -1.46
N ARG A 207 3.02 14.41 -1.39
CA ARG A 207 3.66 14.79 -0.12
C ARG A 207 2.67 15.43 0.85
N ARG A 208 1.73 16.26 0.36
CA ARG A 208 0.66 16.83 1.20
C ARG A 208 -0.29 15.76 1.71
N LEU A 209 -0.66 14.75 0.91
CA LEU A 209 -1.48 13.61 1.34
C LEU A 209 -0.80 12.81 2.46
N LEU A 210 0.51 12.55 2.36
CA LEU A 210 1.29 11.91 3.44
C LEU A 210 1.37 12.77 4.71
N THR A 211 1.51 14.10 4.56
CA THR A 211 1.45 15.04 5.69
C THR A 211 0.05 15.10 6.31
N SER A 212 -1.01 15.09 5.49
CA SER A 212 -2.41 15.01 5.92
C SER A 212 -2.72 13.68 6.60
N LEU A 213 -2.10 12.57 6.20
CA LEU A 213 -2.23 11.25 6.84
C LEU A 213 -1.51 11.18 8.19
N LYS A 214 -0.35 11.83 8.34
CA LYS A 214 0.27 12.02 9.67
C LYS A 214 -0.63 12.85 10.59
N ALA A 215 -1.24 13.92 10.06
CA ALA A 215 -2.20 14.72 10.79
C ALA A 215 -3.44 13.89 11.20
N LEU A 216 -3.95 12.98 10.37
CA LEU A 216 -5.05 12.05 10.71
C LEU A 216 -4.67 11.09 11.82
N CYS A 217 -3.50 10.44 11.72
CA CYS A 217 -3.02 9.54 12.76
C CYS A 217 -2.93 10.28 14.11
N LEU A 218 -2.46 11.53 14.11
CA LEU A 218 -2.47 12.36 15.31
C LEU A 218 -3.89 12.74 15.76
N ARG A 219 -4.81 13.08 14.84
CA ARG A 219 -6.19 13.51 15.15
C ARG A 219 -7.07 12.37 15.67
N VAL A 220 -6.96 11.19 15.08
CA VAL A 220 -7.61 9.95 15.55
C VAL A 220 -7.03 9.54 16.91
N LYS A 221 -5.71 9.65 17.10
CA LYS A 221 -5.06 9.39 18.39
C LYS A 221 -5.53 10.37 19.48
N THR A 222 -5.63 11.68 19.20
CA THR A 222 -6.10 12.67 20.18
C THR A 222 -7.59 12.55 20.49
N MET A 223 -8.44 12.21 19.52
CA MET A 223 -9.86 11.93 19.78
C MET A 223 -10.07 10.67 20.62
N THR A 224 -9.29 9.60 20.37
CA THR A 224 -9.34 8.38 21.20
C THR A 224 -8.96 8.68 22.65
N LEU A 225 -7.91 9.48 22.87
CA LEU A 225 -7.48 9.87 24.21
C LEU A 225 -8.54 10.69 24.95
N ARG A 226 -9.21 11.62 24.24
CA ARG A 226 -10.32 12.41 24.81
C ARG A 226 -11.55 11.56 25.12
N HIS A 227 -11.90 10.61 24.25
CA HIS A 227 -13.02 9.70 24.48
C HIS A 227 -12.78 8.77 25.68
N ASN A 228 -11.58 8.19 25.78
CA ASN A 228 -11.19 7.35 26.92
C ASN A 228 -11.18 8.17 28.23
N ALA A 229 -10.64 9.38 28.22
CA ALA A 229 -10.66 10.27 29.38
C ALA A 229 -12.09 10.65 29.81
N ARG A 230 -13.01 10.91 28.87
CA ARG A 230 -14.44 11.15 29.16
C ARG A 230 -15.12 9.91 29.75
N ARG A 231 -14.83 8.70 29.24
CA ARG A 231 -15.34 7.42 29.77
C ARG A 231 -14.81 7.11 31.16
N ASP A 232 -13.53 7.39 31.43
CA ASP A 232 -12.94 7.19 32.76
C ASP A 232 -13.47 8.21 33.79
N MET A 233 -13.72 9.46 33.37
CA MET A 233 -14.39 10.45 34.22
C MET A 233 -15.81 10.04 34.56
N THR A 234 -16.61 9.59 33.57
CA THR A 234 -17.99 9.14 33.80
C THR A 234 -18.07 7.87 34.67
N ARG A 235 -17.08 6.97 34.57
CA ARG A 235 -16.97 5.82 35.49
C ARG A 235 -16.56 6.23 36.91
N ARG A 236 -15.67 7.22 37.07
CA ARG A 236 -15.26 7.72 38.39
C ARG A 236 -16.37 8.47 39.12
N THR A 237 -17.14 9.31 38.42
CA THR A 237 -18.29 10.00 39.02
C THR A 237 -19.46 9.06 39.34
N ALA A 238 -19.64 7.99 38.55
CA ALA A 238 -20.62 6.94 38.87
C ALA A 238 -20.18 6.08 40.07
N GLY A 239 -18.88 5.79 40.21
CA GLY A 239 -18.34 5.02 41.34
C GLY A 239 -18.30 5.79 42.67
N SER A 240 -18.11 7.12 42.65
CA SER A 240 -18.12 7.95 43.87
C SER A 240 -19.51 8.17 44.45
N ALA A 241 -20.57 7.96 43.68
CA ALA A 241 -21.96 8.07 44.16
C ALA A 241 -22.44 6.82 44.93
N GLN A 242 -21.69 5.70 44.92
CA GLN A 242 -22.06 4.46 45.61
C GLN A 242 -21.33 4.23 46.95
N LEU A 243 -20.39 5.10 47.33
CA LEU A 243 -19.58 4.97 48.57
C LEU A 243 -19.90 6.02 49.66
N GLY A 244 -20.94 6.84 49.45
CA GLY A 244 -21.49 7.76 50.46
C GLY A 244 -22.85 7.29 50.96
N ARG A 245 -22.88 6.22 51.75
CA ARG A 245 -24.00 5.85 52.63
C ARG A 245 -23.44 5.54 54.01
#